data_AF-A0A3B9G446-F1
#
_entry.id   AF-A0A3B9G446-F1
#
_cell.length_a   1.000
_cell.length_b   1.000
_cell.length_c   1.000
_cell.angle_alpha   90.00
_cell.angle_beta   90.00
_cell.angle_gamma   90.00
#
_symmetry.space_group_name_H-M   'P 1'
#
loop_
_entity.id
_entity.type
_entity.pdbx_description
1 polymer ?
#
loop_
_entity_poly.entity_id
_entity_poly.type
_entity_poly.pdbx_seq_one_letter_code
_entity_poly.pdbx_strand_id
1 'polypeptide(L)'
;MGSERFNVNHIQVQMAMVIKLQSLQRDGLPALTYRNLEEYICRNLWADKTPRSLHVAVNDVLSVKAEDIVRFLAKEAAAARGSSLEEFSDVIGGK
;
A
#
# COMPACT_ATOMS: atom_id res chain seq x y z
N MET A 1 8.87 26.97 -11.26
CA MET A 1 8.70 26.23 -9.99
C MET A 1 8.34 24.79 -10.35
N GLY A 2 9.21 23.82 -10.03
CA GLY A 2 8.88 22.42 -10.27
C GLY A 2 7.68 22.03 -9.41
N SER A 3 6.63 21.47 -10.02
CA SER A 3 5.47 21.01 -9.26
C SER A 3 5.91 19.89 -8.33
N GLU A 4 5.93 20.18 -7.03
CA GLU A 4 6.22 19.19 -5.99
C GLU A 4 5.21 18.05 -6.10
N ARG A 5 5.70 16.82 -6.26
CA ARG A 5 4.86 15.62 -6.39
C ARG A 5 4.74 14.98 -5.02
N PHE A 6 3.56 15.05 -4.42
CA PHE A 6 3.24 14.39 -3.16
C PHE A 6 2.87 12.92 -3.40
N ASN A 7 3.85 12.14 -3.88
CA ASN A 7 3.73 10.70 -4.13
C ASN A 7 4.48 9.88 -3.07
N VAL A 8 4.58 8.57 -3.26
CA VAL A 8 5.24 7.65 -2.30
C VAL A 8 6.73 7.92 -2.06
N ASN A 9 7.38 8.73 -2.91
CA ASN A 9 8.78 9.12 -2.71
C ASN A 9 8.92 10.39 -1.84
N HIS A 10 7.81 11.03 -1.49
CA HIS A 10 7.82 12.22 -0.65
C HIS A 10 7.98 11.84 0.82
N ILE A 11 9.00 12.35 1.51
CA ILE A 11 9.38 11.95 2.88
C ILE A 11 8.17 11.97 3.85
N GLN A 12 7.37 13.04 3.83
CA GLN A 12 6.21 13.14 4.72
C GLN A 12 5.09 12.15 4.38
N VAL A 13 4.96 11.74 3.11
CA VAL A 13 4.04 10.68 2.71
C VAL A 13 4.55 9.33 3.21
N GLN A 14 5.85 9.08 3.10
CA GLN A 14 6.48 7.86 3.64
C GLN A 14 6.29 7.73 5.15
N MET A 15 6.45 8.82 5.91
CA MET A 15 6.16 8.83 7.35
C MET A 15 4.70 8.50 7.64
N ALA A 16 3.75 9.09 6.90
CA ALA A 16 2.33 8.76 7.04
C ALA A 16 2.06 7.28 6.73
N MET A 17 2.72 6.72 5.72
CA MET A 17 2.63 5.30 5.38
C MET A 17 3.16 4.41 6.51
N VAL A 18 4.28 4.75 7.14
CA VAL A 18 4.81 4.00 8.29
C VAL A 18 3.81 3.99 9.45
N ILE A 19 3.25 5.15 9.80
CA ILE A 19 2.23 5.26 10.86
C ILE A 19 1.01 4.40 10.50
N LYS A 20 0.55 4.50 9.25
CA LYS A 20 -0.62 3.75 8.80
C LYS A 20 -0.37 2.25 8.79
N LEU A 21 0.79 1.81 8.31
CA LEU A 21 1.20 0.41 8.27
C LEU A 21 1.10 -0.21 9.67
N GLN A 22 1.66 0.47 10.68
CA GLN A 22 1.60 0.02 12.06
C GLN A 22 0.17 -0.07 12.59
N SER A 23 -0.73 0.84 12.20
CA SER A 23 -2.16 0.73 12.54
C SER A 23 -2.78 -0.51 11.91
N LEU A 24 -2.61 -0.68 10.60
CA LEU A 24 -3.18 -1.81 9.86
C LEU A 24 -2.66 -3.17 10.37
N GLN A 25 -1.39 -3.23 10.77
CA GLN A 25 -0.80 -4.42 11.38
C GLN A 25 -1.47 -4.79 12.71
N ARG A 26 -1.81 -3.78 13.54
CA ARG A 26 -2.57 -4.00 14.78
C ARG A 26 -4.03 -4.34 14.52
N ASP A 27 -4.60 -3.81 13.44
CA ASP A 27 -6.01 -3.97 13.06
C ASP A 27 -6.28 -5.25 12.24
N GLY A 28 -5.40 -6.26 12.33
CA GLY A 28 -5.63 -7.59 11.77
C GLY A 28 -4.84 -7.93 10.49
N LEU A 29 -3.89 -7.09 10.07
CA LEU A 29 -2.98 -7.39 8.95
C LEU A 29 -1.50 -7.48 9.39
N PRO A 30 -1.14 -8.38 10.32
CA PRO A 30 0.20 -8.39 10.93
C PRO A 30 1.34 -8.63 9.93
N ALA A 31 1.08 -9.36 8.85
CA ALA A 31 2.06 -9.64 7.79
C ALA A 31 2.12 -8.56 6.70
N LEU A 32 1.36 -7.47 6.82
CA LEU A 32 1.41 -6.38 5.85
C LEU A 32 2.79 -5.72 5.89
N THR A 33 3.43 -5.61 4.72
CA THR A 33 4.73 -4.95 4.58
C THR A 33 4.58 -3.53 4.07
N TYR A 34 5.63 -2.72 4.23
CA TYR A 34 5.67 -1.37 3.65
C TYR A 34 5.49 -1.41 2.13
N ARG A 35 6.15 -2.37 1.45
CA ARG A 35 6.08 -2.54 0.00
C ARG A 35 4.66 -2.82 -0.47
N ASN A 36 3.92 -3.69 0.22
CA ASN A 36 2.52 -3.98 -0.12
C ASN A 36 1.65 -2.71 -0.05
N LEU A 37 1.84 -1.88 0.98
CA LEU A 37 1.12 -0.62 1.14
C LEU A 37 1.53 0.41 0.07
N GLU A 38 2.82 0.48 -0.25
CA GLU A 38 3.35 1.34 -1.31
C GLU A 38 2.78 0.98 -2.69
N GLU A 39 2.80 -0.31 -3.02
CA GLU A 39 2.25 -0.82 -4.28
C GLU A 39 0.75 -0.57 -4.36
N TYR A 40 -0.01 -0.78 -3.27
CA TYR A 40 -1.42 -0.41 -3.20
C TYR A 40 -1.63 1.09 -3.47
N ILE A 41 -0.84 1.95 -2.84
CA ILE A 41 -0.98 3.40 -3.01
C ILE A 41 -0.69 3.80 -4.47
N CYS A 42 0.39 3.29 -5.04
CA CYS A 42 0.81 3.60 -6.42
C CYS A 42 -0.15 3.04 -7.48
N ARG A 43 -0.59 1.79 -7.32
CA ARG A 43 -1.27 1.02 -8.37
C ARG A 43 -2.79 1.00 -8.21
N ASN A 44 -3.30 1.42 -7.06
CA ASN A 44 -4.74 1.47 -6.80
C ASN A 44 -5.20 2.84 -6.30
N LEU A 45 -4.67 3.35 -5.18
CA LEU A 45 -5.19 4.58 -4.57
C LEU A 45 -4.96 5.83 -5.43
N TRP A 46 -3.76 5.95 -6.00
CA TRP A 46 -3.33 7.10 -6.82
C TRP A 46 -3.03 6.71 -8.26
N ALA A 47 -3.57 5.58 -8.73
CA ALA A 47 -3.33 5.07 -10.08
C ALA A 47 -3.71 6.10 -11.16
N ASP A 48 -4.85 6.75 -11.00
CA ASP A 48 -5.37 7.72 -11.98
C ASP A 48 -4.90 9.15 -11.69
N LYS A 49 -4.69 9.49 -10.42
CA LYS A 49 -4.42 10.86 -10.00
C LYS A 49 -3.64 10.91 -8.69
N THR A 50 -2.46 11.51 -8.76
CA THR A 50 -1.67 11.83 -7.58
C THR A 50 -2.23 13.07 -6.84
N PRO A 51 -2.06 13.14 -5.51
CA PRO A 51 -2.49 14.28 -4.71
C PRO A 51 -1.82 15.59 -5.15
N ARG A 52 -2.58 16.69 -5.10
CA ARG A 52 -2.10 18.05 -5.44
C ARG A 52 -1.39 18.76 -4.28
N SER A 53 -1.54 18.25 -3.06
CA SER A 53 -0.99 18.85 -1.84
C SER A 53 -0.62 17.75 -0.84
N LEU A 54 0.33 18.07 0.04
CA LEU A 54 0.74 17.16 1.10
C LEU A 54 -0.42 16.71 2.00
N HIS A 55 -1.26 17.65 2.44
CA HIS A 55 -2.34 17.31 3.37
C HIS A 55 -3.34 16.33 2.76
N VAL A 56 -3.62 16.44 1.45
CA VAL A 56 -4.44 15.47 0.74
C VAL A 56 -3.72 14.12 0.71
N ALA A 57 -2.45 14.10 0.35
CA ALA A 57 -1.68 12.86 0.30
C ALA A 57 -1.66 12.13 1.65
N VAL A 58 -1.38 12.85 2.73
CA VAL A 58 -1.35 12.29 4.09
C VAL A 58 -2.75 11.81 4.50
N ASN A 59 -3.79 12.59 4.23
CA ASN A 59 -5.17 12.21 4.56
C ASN A 59 -5.61 10.95 3.80
N ASP A 60 -5.30 10.86 2.51
CA ASP A 60 -5.59 9.69 1.67
C ASP A 60 -4.93 8.44 2.26
N VAL A 61 -3.63 8.52 2.59
CA VAL A 61 -2.87 7.41 3.19
C VAL A 61 -3.46 6.99 4.52
N LEU A 62 -3.76 7.93 5.42
CA LEU A 62 -4.27 7.60 6.76
C LEU A 62 -5.70 7.05 6.71
N SER A 63 -6.47 7.38 5.67
CA SER A 63 -7.85 6.91 5.44
C SER A 63 -7.94 5.49 4.85
N VAL A 64 -6.82 4.89 4.44
CA VAL A 64 -6.78 3.53 3.89
C VAL A 64 -7.40 2.52 4.87
N LYS A 65 -8.26 1.61 4.38
CA LYS A 65 -8.87 0.58 5.22
C LYS A 65 -8.22 -0.78 4.98
N ALA A 66 -8.23 -1.63 6.00
CA ALA A 66 -7.71 -3.00 5.90
C ALA A 66 -8.41 -3.80 4.79
N GLU A 67 -9.72 -3.65 4.65
CA GLU A 67 -10.53 -4.33 3.62
C GLU A 67 -10.08 -4.01 2.19
N ASP A 68 -9.69 -2.75 1.93
CA ASP A 68 -9.24 -2.32 0.61
C ASP A 68 -7.88 -2.94 0.25
N ILE A 69 -6.98 -3.02 1.24
CA ILE A 69 -5.68 -3.68 1.11
C ILE A 69 -5.87 -5.18 0.85
N VAL A 70 -6.72 -5.86 1.62
CA VAL A 70 -6.99 -7.29 1.43
C VAL A 70 -7.55 -7.55 0.02
N ARG A 71 -8.49 -6.72 -0.43
CA ARG A 71 -9.06 -6.83 -1.79
C ARG A 71 -8.01 -6.65 -2.87
N PHE A 72 -7.09 -5.69 -2.70
CA PHE A 72 -5.99 -5.46 -3.62
C PHE A 72 -5.05 -6.65 -3.68
N LEU A 73 -4.57 -7.14 -2.53
CA LEU A 73 -3.66 -8.29 -2.46
C LEU A 73 -4.30 -9.57 -3.01
N ALA A 74 -5.59 -9.79 -2.75
CA ALA A 74 -6.32 -10.92 -3.32
C ALA A 74 -6.41 -10.84 -4.85
N LYS A 75 -6.64 -9.63 -5.41
CA LYS A 75 -6.64 -9.39 -6.85
C LYS A 75 -5.27 -9.64 -7.47
N GLU A 76 -4.20 -9.19 -6.80
CA GLU A 76 -2.82 -9.42 -7.24
C GLU A 76 -2.47 -10.92 -7.22
N ALA A 77 -2.81 -11.64 -6.14
CA ALA A 77 -2.60 -13.07 -6.05
C ALA A 77 -3.39 -13.86 -7.12
N ALA A 78 -4.63 -13.46 -7.41
CA ALA A 78 -5.43 -14.07 -8.47
C ALA A 78 -4.83 -13.83 -9.87
N ALA A 79 -4.31 -12.62 -10.12
CA ALA A 79 -3.61 -12.31 -11.37
C ALA A 79 -2.28 -13.08 -11.48
N ALA A 80 -1.52 -13.18 -10.38
CA ALA A 80 -0.28 -13.93 -10.32
C ALA A 80 -0.50 -15.44 -10.45
N ARG A 81 -1.67 -15.98 -10.11
CA ARG A 81 -1.99 -17.41 -10.30
C ARG A 81 -2.01 -17.85 -11.77
N GLY A 82 -2.02 -16.91 -12.71
CA GLY A 82 -1.73 -17.17 -14.13
C GLY A 82 -0.24 -17.35 -14.46
N SER A 83 0.67 -17.19 -13.49
CA SER A 83 2.13 -17.23 -13.63
C SER A 83 2.78 -17.79 -12.35
N SER A 84 2.99 -19.12 -12.32
CA SER A 84 3.74 -19.96 -11.34
C SER A 84 3.63 -19.65 -9.83
N LEU A 85 3.05 -20.61 -9.09
CA LEU A 85 2.78 -20.59 -7.64
C LEU A 85 4.01 -20.71 -6.71
N GLU A 86 5.23 -20.77 -7.25
CA GLU A 86 6.45 -21.05 -6.47
C GLU A 86 6.96 -19.86 -5.64
N GLU A 87 6.60 -18.61 -5.98
CA GLU A 87 7.07 -17.40 -5.28
C GLU A 87 6.31 -17.07 -3.98
N PHE A 88 5.21 -17.76 -3.67
CA PHE A 88 4.31 -17.39 -2.57
C PHE A 88 4.41 -18.28 -1.32
N SER A 89 5.29 -19.28 -1.31
CA SER A 89 5.55 -20.09 -0.10
C SER A 89 6.08 -19.24 1.06
N ASP A 90 6.81 -18.16 0.76
CA ASP A 90 7.34 -17.20 1.75
C ASP A 90 6.27 -16.23 2.30
N VAL A 91 5.10 -16.10 1.66
CA VAL A 91 4.04 -15.16 2.08
C VAL A 91 3.01 -15.84 2.99
N ILE A 92 2.86 -17.17 2.89
CA ILE A 92 1.87 -17.95 3.66
C ILE A 92 2.52 -18.95 4.62
N GLY A 93 3.82 -19.26 4.46
CA GLY A 93 4.55 -20.23 5.27
C GLY A 93 5.02 -19.67 6.61
N GLY A 94 4.17 -19.78 7.63
CA GLY A 94 4.56 -19.54 9.01
C GLY A 94 5.74 -20.41 9.46
N LYS A 95 6.64 -19.80 10.22
CA LYS A 95 7.42 -20.46 11.27
C LYS A 95 7.01 -19.89 12.61
#